data_AF-A0A939ZX81-F1
#
_entry.id   AF-A0A939ZX81-F1
#
_cell.length_a   1.000
_cell.length_b   1.000
_cell.length_c   1.000
_cell.angle_alpha   90.00
_cell.angle_beta   90.00
_cell.angle_gamma   90.00
#
_symmetry.space_group_name_H-M   'P 1'
#
loop_
_entity.id
_entity.type
_entity.pdbx_description
1 polymer ?
#
loop_
_entity_poly.entity_id
_entity_poly.type
_entity_poly.pdbx_seq_one_letter_code
_entity_poly.pdbx_strand_id
1 'polypeptide(L)'
;MKTMDGRVIKAVASKFFVDTPDGVKVCFARKRLKNDGIIFVGDYVTVAKDRGDFVIEEVKPRKNQLIRPYVSNIDVCFVVISPEPEPDFVLVDKIIVNCLEQNITPVLVK
;
A
#
# COMPACT_ATOMS: atom_id res chain seq x y z
N MET A 1 -22.30 -4.90 13.53
CA MET A 1 -20.90 -5.15 13.95
C MET A 1 -20.20 -3.81 14.06
N LYS A 2 -19.39 -3.60 15.11
CA LYS A 2 -18.58 -2.39 15.19
C LYS A 2 -17.47 -2.49 14.14
N THR A 3 -17.44 -1.55 13.20
CA THR A 3 -16.38 -1.41 12.21
C THR A 3 -15.36 -0.38 12.70
N MET A 4 -14.15 -0.47 12.17
CA MET A 4 -13.11 0.54 12.35
C MET A 4 -12.34 0.70 11.03
N ASP A 5 -11.86 1.90 10.80
CA ASP A 5 -11.02 2.19 9.65
C ASP A 5 -9.55 1.95 10.00
N GLY A 6 -8.76 1.59 8.98
CA GLY A 6 -7.34 1.45 9.14
C GLY A 6 -6.58 1.42 7.82
N ARG A 7 -5.26 1.24 7.91
CA ARG A 7 -4.36 1.14 6.77
C ARG A 7 -3.58 -0.16 6.80
N VAL A 8 -3.53 -0.88 5.70
CA VAL A 8 -2.70 -2.08 5.58
C VAL A 8 -1.23 -1.66 5.60
N ILE A 9 -0.48 -2.06 6.62
CA ILE A 9 0.95 -1.70 6.76
C ILE A 9 1.88 -2.87 6.43
N LYS A 10 1.36 -4.10 6.42
CA LYS A 10 2.10 -5.31 6.07
C LYS A 10 1.15 -6.39 5.57
N ALA A 11 1.58 -7.15 4.58
CA ALA A 11 0.86 -8.32 4.07
C ALA A 11 1.81 -9.52 4.03
N VAL A 12 1.42 -10.63 4.66
CA VAL A 12 2.19 -11.89 4.65
C VAL A 12 1.22 -13.05 4.45
N ALA A 13 1.36 -13.76 3.32
CA ALA A 13 0.44 -14.81 2.91
C ALA A 13 -1.02 -14.30 2.92
N SER A 14 -1.89 -14.89 3.75
CA SER A 14 -3.29 -14.47 3.88
C SER A 14 -3.56 -13.51 5.06
N LYS A 15 -2.52 -13.00 5.71
CA LYS A 15 -2.62 -12.10 6.87
C LYS A 15 -2.28 -10.67 6.46
N PHE A 16 -3.17 -9.75 6.80
CA PHE A 16 -3.00 -8.31 6.60
C PHE A 16 -2.88 -7.65 7.97
N PHE A 17 -1.79 -6.94 8.21
CA PHE A 17 -1.59 -6.17 9.42
C PHE A 17 -2.14 -4.78 9.13
N VAL A 18 -3.23 -4.43 9.80
CA VAL A 18 -3.95 -3.18 9.60
C VAL A 18 -3.68 -2.29 10.81
N ASP A 19 -3.09 -1.14 10.57
CA ASP A 19 -2.96 -0.09 11.57
C ASP A 19 -4.30 0.61 11.75
N THR A 20 -4.80 0.63 12.98
CA THR A 20 -6.14 1.16 13.34
C THR A 20 -6.00 2.09 14.55
N PRO A 21 -7.02 2.91 14.87
CA PRO A 21 -7.00 3.73 16.08
C PRO A 21 -6.78 2.94 17.38
N ASP A 22 -7.13 1.66 17.40
CA ASP A 22 -6.96 0.76 18.56
C ASP A 22 -5.64 -0.05 18.49
N GLY A 23 -4.70 0.36 17.65
CA GLY A 23 -3.43 -0.30 17.36
C GLY A 23 -3.52 -1.35 16.26
N VAL A 24 -2.39 -2.00 15.95
CA VAL A 24 -2.28 -2.94 14.83
C VAL A 24 -3.11 -4.20 15.07
N LYS A 25 -3.98 -4.54 14.12
CA LYS A 25 -4.78 -5.78 14.10
C LYS A 25 -4.30 -6.70 12.99
N VAL A 26 -4.32 -8.00 13.26
CA VAL A 26 -4.13 -9.03 12.24
C VAL A 26 -5.49 -9.35 11.66
N CYS A 27 -5.66 -9.02 10.38
CA CYS A 27 -6.91 -9.16 9.65
C CYS A 27 -6.80 -10.19 8.54
N PHE A 28 -7.93 -10.82 8.21
CA PHE A 28 -8.08 -11.70 7.06
C PHE A 28 -9.02 -11.08 6.02
N ALA A 29 -8.78 -11.35 4.75
CA ALA A 29 -9.70 -10.94 3.69
C ALA A 29 -10.94 -11.85 3.66
N ARG A 30 -12.15 -11.26 3.59
CA ARG A 30 -13.36 -12.04 3.27
C ARG A 30 -13.21 -12.72 1.90
N LYS A 31 -13.84 -13.88 1.73
CA LYS A 31 -13.82 -14.64 0.46
C LYS A 31 -14.24 -13.80 -0.74
N ARG A 32 -15.23 -12.93 -0.58
CA ARG A 32 -15.68 -12.01 -1.64
C ARG A 32 -14.57 -11.05 -2.08
N LEU A 33 -13.87 -10.44 -1.12
CA LEU A 33 -12.75 -9.53 -1.41
C LEU A 33 -11.60 -10.21 -2.15
N LYS A 34 -11.35 -11.50 -1.87
CA LYS A 34 -10.34 -12.28 -2.60
C LYS A 34 -10.65 -12.43 -4.09
N ASN A 35 -11.92 -12.33 -4.48
CA ASN A 35 -12.35 -12.39 -5.87
C ASN A 35 -12.41 -10.99 -6.52
N ASP A 36 -12.70 -9.95 -5.72
CA ASP A 36 -12.87 -8.57 -6.20
C ASP A 36 -11.55 -7.82 -6.41
N GLY A 37 -10.42 -8.33 -5.90
CA GLY A 37 -9.10 -7.79 -6.21
C GLY A 37 -8.00 -8.15 -5.20
N ILE A 38 -6.77 -7.79 -5.55
CA ILE A 38 -5.61 -7.93 -4.67
C ILE A 38 -5.63 -6.79 -3.64
N ILE A 39 -5.33 -7.09 -2.38
CA ILE A 39 -5.12 -6.10 -1.31
C ILE A 39 -3.65 -5.72 -1.27
N PHE A 40 -3.36 -4.42 -1.27
CA PHE A 40 -2.02 -3.86 -1.36
C PHE A 40 -1.61 -3.32 0.01
N VAL A 41 -0.30 -3.29 0.27
CA VAL A 41 0.21 -2.48 1.39
C VAL A 41 -0.06 -1.01 1.07
N GLY A 42 -0.56 -0.25 2.03
CA GLY A 42 -0.98 1.13 1.84
C GLY A 42 -2.49 1.30 1.60
N ASP A 43 -3.24 0.21 1.39
CA ASP A 43 -4.70 0.28 1.25
C ASP A 43 -5.37 0.81 2.51
N TYR A 44 -6.28 1.76 2.34
CA TYR A 44 -7.24 2.13 3.37
C TYR A 44 -8.38 1.12 3.35
N VAL A 45 -8.73 0.59 4.53
CA VAL A 45 -9.68 -0.50 4.66
C VAL A 45 -10.65 -0.27 5.80
N THR A 46 -11.85 -0.83 5.66
CA THR A 46 -12.79 -0.99 6.76
C THR A 46 -12.63 -2.39 7.32
N VAL A 47 -12.42 -2.51 8.62
CA VAL A 47 -12.30 -3.81 9.30
C VAL A 47 -13.40 -3.99 10.33
N ALA A 48 -13.87 -5.23 10.50
CA ALA A 48 -14.87 -5.62 11.48
C ALA A 48 -14.36 -6.78 12.32
N LYS A 49 -14.81 -6.85 13.57
CA LYS A 49 -14.61 -8.05 14.41
C LYS A 49 -15.69 -9.08 14.07
N ASP A 50 -15.28 -10.26 13.62
CA ASP A 50 -16.16 -11.38 13.28
C ASP A 50 -15.68 -12.66 13.98
N ARG A 51 -16.54 -13.27 14.81
CA ARG A 51 -16.29 -14.53 15.54
C ARG A 51 -14.93 -14.63 16.27
N GLY A 52 -14.41 -13.50 16.73
CA GLY A 52 -13.14 -13.42 17.48
C GLY A 52 -11.96 -12.90 16.66
N ASP A 53 -12.03 -12.99 15.33
CA ASP A 53 -11.02 -12.49 14.40
C ASP A 53 -11.38 -11.10 13.86
N PHE A 54 -10.40 -10.44 13.25
CA PHE A 54 -10.65 -9.24 12.45
C PHE A 54 -10.67 -9.60 10.96
N VAL A 55 -11.63 -9.03 10.24
CA VAL A 55 -11.79 -9.24 8.81
C VAL A 55 -11.83 -7.90 8.08
N ILE A 56 -11.21 -7.86 6.90
CA ILE A 56 -11.34 -6.73 5.98
C ILE A 56 -12.68 -6.87 5.25
N GLU A 57 -13.55 -5.90 5.47
CA GLU A 57 -14.86 -5.79 4.82
C GLU A 57 -14.76 -5.15 3.45
N GLU A 58 -13.94 -4.11 3.33
CA GLU A 58 -13.89 -3.25 2.16
C GLU A 58 -12.49 -2.63 2.03
N VAL A 59 -12.03 -2.52 0.78
CA VAL A 59 -10.89 -1.68 0.40
C VAL A 59 -11.43 -0.39 -0.18
N LYS A 60 -11.03 0.75 0.38
CA LYS A 60 -11.45 2.08 -0.07
C LYS A 60 -10.78 2.43 -1.41
N PRO A 61 -11.36 3.37 -2.20
CA PRO A 61 -10.77 3.80 -3.46
C PRO A 61 -9.31 4.23 -3.31
N ARG A 62 -8.48 3.78 -4.24
CA ARG A 62 -7.04 4.11 -4.28
C ARG A 62 -6.84 5.37 -5.11
N LYS A 63 -5.96 6.27 -4.64
CA LYS A 63 -5.49 7.38 -5.49
C LYS A 63 -4.44 6.96 -6.52
N ASN A 64 -3.68 5.91 -6.21
CA ASN A 64 -2.68 5.29 -7.08
C ASN A 64 -2.29 3.89 -6.57
N GLN A 65 -1.62 3.11 -7.42
CA GLN A 65 -1.09 1.79 -7.07
C GLN A 65 0.11 1.39 -7.94
N LEU A 66 1.06 0.68 -7.35
CA LEU A 66 2.17 0.04 -8.03
C LEU A 66 2.02 -1.48 -7.92
N ILE A 67 2.33 -2.20 -8.99
CA ILE A 67 2.34 -3.67 -8.99
C ILE A 67 3.67 -4.25 -8.50
N ARG A 68 4.74 -3.44 -8.49
CA ARG A 68 6.08 -3.83 -8.00
C ARG A 68 6.75 -2.65 -7.28
N PRO A 69 6.85 -2.69 -5.95
CA PRO A 69 6.16 -3.62 -5.05
C PRO A 69 4.63 -3.42 -5.10
N TYR A 70 3.85 -4.37 -4.57
CA TYR A 70 2.39 -4.22 -4.43
C TYR A 70 2.04 -3.22 -3.34
N VAL A 71 2.08 -1.93 -3.68
CA VAL A 71 1.80 -0.81 -2.78
C VAL A 71 0.81 0.18 -3.38
N SER A 72 -0.03 0.79 -2.55
CA SER A 72 -1.04 1.77 -2.97
C SER A 72 -1.02 3.02 -2.10
N ASN A 73 -1.69 4.08 -2.57
CA ASN A 73 -1.85 5.35 -1.86
C ASN A 73 -0.51 5.98 -1.45
N ILE A 74 0.44 6.00 -2.38
CA ILE A 74 1.75 6.61 -2.21
C ILE A 74 1.63 8.12 -2.45
N ASP A 75 2.19 8.91 -1.55
CA ASP A 75 2.27 10.37 -1.69
C ASP A 75 3.53 10.79 -2.45
N VAL A 76 4.67 10.25 -2.02
CA VAL A 76 6.01 10.70 -2.42
C VAL A 76 6.91 9.50 -2.70
N CYS A 77 7.72 9.57 -3.75
CA CYS A 77 8.82 8.65 -4.01
C CYS A 77 10.14 9.40 -3.90
N PHE A 78 10.99 9.00 -2.95
CA PHE A 78 12.34 9.53 -2.82
C PHE A 78 13.27 8.74 -3.74
N VAL A 79 13.77 9.41 -4.79
CA VAL A 79 14.73 8.85 -5.75
C VAL A 79 16.13 9.21 -5.28
N VAL A 80 16.81 8.24 -4.66
CA VAL A 80 18.15 8.42 -4.10
C VAL A 80 19.20 8.15 -5.16
N ILE A 81 20.11 9.11 -5.35
CA ILE A 81 21.18 9.06 -6.34
C ILE A 81 22.51 9.13 -5.60
N SER A 82 23.41 8.18 -5.87
CA SER A 82 24.78 8.18 -5.33
C SER A 82 25.76 8.63 -6.43
N PRO A 83 26.85 9.33 -6.09
CA PRO A 83 27.94 9.57 -7.03
C PRO A 83 28.73 8.28 -7.36
N GLU A 84 28.72 7.30 -6.47
CA GLU A 84 29.40 6.00 -6.65
C GLU A 84 28.47 4.82 -6.33
N PRO A 85 28.30 3.85 -7.26
CA PRO A 85 28.77 3.86 -8.65
C PRO A 85 28.18 5.04 -9.44
N GLU A 86 28.77 5.35 -10.61
CA GLU A 86 28.30 6.44 -11.46
C GLU A 86 26.79 6.30 -11.76
N PRO A 87 25.99 7.35 -11.52
CA PRO A 87 24.54 7.24 -11.63
C PRO A 87 24.07 7.13 -13.08
N ASP A 88 23.16 6.18 -13.33
CA ASP A 88 22.42 6.09 -14.59
C ASP A 88 21.25 7.09 -14.57
N PHE A 89 21.45 8.27 -15.16
CA PHE A 89 20.42 9.30 -15.24
C PHE A 89 19.22 8.90 -16.12
N VAL A 90 19.40 7.99 -17.09
CA VAL A 90 18.27 7.47 -17.88
C VAL A 90 17.36 6.62 -17.00
N LEU A 91 17.92 5.85 -16.06
CA LEU A 91 17.14 5.14 -15.06
C LEU A 91 16.41 6.10 -14.13
N VAL A 92 17.06 7.17 -13.67
CA VAL A 92 16.43 8.21 -12.83
C VAL A 92 15.22 8.81 -13.54
N ASP A 93 15.36 9.22 -14.81
CA ASP A 93 14.26 9.78 -15.59
C ASP A 93 13.10 8.78 -15.75
N LYS A 94 13.41 7.51 -16.01
CA LYS A 94 12.38 6.46 -16.07
C LYS A 94 11.61 6.35 -14.74
N ILE A 95 12.29 6.39 -13.60
CA ILE A 95 11.64 6.34 -12.29
C ILE A 95 10.73 7.57 -12.11
N ILE A 96 11.21 8.77 -12.45
CA ILE A 96 10.45 10.02 -12.35
C ILE A 96 9.19 9.96 -13.20
N VAL A 97 9.30 9.54 -14.47
CA VAL A 97 8.14 9.43 -15.39
C VAL A 97 7.10 8.46 -14.84
N ASN A 98 7.52 7.30 -14.34
CA ASN A 98 6.60 6.32 -13.74
C ASN A 98 5.91 6.87 -12.49
N CYS A 99 6.61 7.67 -11.66
CA CYS A 99 5.99 8.33 -10.50
C CYS A 99 4.89 9.29 -10.95
N LEU A 100 5.19 10.14 -11.93
CA LEU A 100 4.25 11.14 -12.44
C LEU A 100 3.00 10.49 -13.07
N GLU A 101 3.17 9.44 -13.87
CA GLU A 101 2.04 8.68 -14.45
C GLU A 101 1.12 8.08 -13.37
N GLN A 102 1.68 7.74 -12.21
CA GLN A 102 0.95 7.19 -11.07
C GLN A 102 0.52 8.27 -10.07
N ASN A 103 0.60 9.56 -10.40
CA ASN A 103 0.28 10.66 -9.47
C ASN A 103 1.05 10.55 -8.13
N ILE A 104 2.31 10.16 -8.20
CA ILE A 104 3.26 10.11 -7.07
C ILE A 104 4.24 11.26 -7.25
N THR A 105 4.48 12.03 -6.19
CA THR A 105 5.44 13.14 -6.25
C THR A 105 6.88 12.59 -6.17
N PRO A 106 7.71 12.72 -7.20
CA PRO A 106 9.11 12.33 -7.10
C PRO A 106 9.93 13.41 -6.39
N VAL A 107 10.83 13.01 -5.50
CA VAL A 107 11.79 13.88 -4.82
C VAL A 107 13.18 13.30 -5.03
N LEU A 108 14.05 14.06 -5.70
CA LEU A 108 15.45 13.67 -5.87
C LEU A 108 16.22 13.93 -4.58
N VAL A 109 16.96 12.91 -4.13
CA VAL A 109 17.86 12.97 -2.98
C VAL A 109 19.25 12.63 -3.49
N LYS A 110 20.21 13.53 -3.27
CA LYS A 110 21.61 13.40 -3.69
C LYS A 110 22.51 13.27 -2.46
#